data_AF-A0A1F7NZY4-F1
#
_entry.id   AF-A0A1F7NZY4-F1
#
_cell.length_a   1.000
_cell.length_b   1.000
_cell.length_c   1.000
_cell.angle_alpha   90.00
_cell.angle_beta   90.00
_cell.angle_gamma   90.00
#
_symmetry.space_group_name_H-M   'P 1'
#
loop_
_entity.id
_entity.type
_entity.pdbx_description
1 polymer ?
#
loop_
_entity_poly.entity_id
_entity_poly.type
_entity_poly.pdbx_seq_one_letter_code
_entity_poly.pdbx_strand_id
1 'polypeptide(L)'
;MLKISLPRLRRDLTALARFGANPGGGVTRPAWSPAHEEARAWLLTQMKEAGLEPSVDPAGNTFGRLGDGAPVVLTGSHIDSVPDGGTLDGALGVLAALECLRTIREAEVPLKHPLAVVAWSDEEGRYGSLFGSRAFTGKLDAAKIPGMQAADAERLVDAMARAGFNALEAPRAAADPRSLAAYVELHIEQGPHLEAKGIPIGVVEGIVGIRRNRILFQGEPDHAGTTPMARRKDAFLAAAEYALAAREHVVGRGSGRSVTNFGVVEVKPGVTN
;
A
#
# COMPACT_ATOMS: atom_id res chain seq x y z
N MET A 1 -3.54 -32.56 7.95
CA MET A 1 -3.06 -31.29 7.36
C MET A 1 -4.09 -30.23 7.68
N LEU A 2 -3.69 -29.12 8.31
CA LEU A 2 -4.61 -28.01 8.59
C LEU A 2 -5.08 -27.38 7.28
N LYS A 3 -6.35 -26.95 7.24
CA LYS A 3 -6.95 -26.25 6.10
C LYS A 3 -7.76 -25.07 6.61
N ILE A 4 -7.60 -23.93 5.95
CA ILE A 4 -8.39 -22.74 6.23
C ILE A 4 -9.87 -22.93 5.86
N SER A 5 -10.76 -22.12 6.45
CA SER A 5 -12.15 -22.02 6.03
C SER A 5 -12.32 -20.98 4.93
N LEU A 6 -12.38 -21.44 3.67
CA LEU A 6 -12.60 -20.55 2.52
C LEU A 6 -13.93 -19.75 2.61
N PRO A 7 -15.06 -20.32 3.10
CA PRO A 7 -16.28 -19.54 3.31
C PRO A 7 -16.09 -18.39 4.32
N ARG A 8 -15.33 -18.61 5.40
CA ARG A 8 -15.04 -17.58 6.40
C ARG A 8 -14.16 -16.47 5.83
N LEU A 9 -13.08 -16.84 5.13
CA LEU A 9 -12.21 -15.89 4.44
C LEU A 9 -12.99 -15.02 3.43
N ARG A 10 -13.86 -15.64 2.61
CA ARG A 10 -14.69 -14.91 1.63
C ARG A 10 -15.67 -13.96 2.30
N ARG A 11 -16.30 -14.39 3.40
CA ARG A 11 -17.21 -13.55 4.18
C ARG A 11 -16.48 -12.33 4.72
N ASP A 12 -15.29 -12.52 5.26
CA ASP A 12 -14.52 -11.45 5.87
C ASP A 12 -13.97 -10.47 4.82
N LEU A 13 -13.53 -10.96 3.66
CA LEU A 13 -13.18 -10.12 2.50
C LEU A 13 -14.36 -9.26 2.05
N THR A 14 -15.54 -9.88 1.96
CA THR A 14 -16.78 -9.17 1.60
C THR A 14 -17.17 -8.14 2.66
N ALA A 15 -16.96 -8.43 3.94
CA ALA A 15 -17.24 -7.51 5.04
C ALA A 15 -16.28 -6.32 5.02
N LEU A 16 -14.97 -6.57 4.88
CA LEU A 16 -13.95 -5.52 4.81
C LEU A 16 -14.17 -4.61 3.59
N ALA A 17 -14.60 -5.17 2.45
CA ALA A 17 -14.87 -4.39 1.24
C ALA A 17 -16.01 -3.37 1.38
N ARG A 18 -16.86 -3.47 2.42
CA ARG A 18 -17.94 -2.49 2.66
C ARG A 18 -17.41 -1.14 3.13
N PHE A 19 -16.28 -1.13 3.82
CA PHE A 19 -15.65 0.10 4.30
C PHE A 19 -14.93 0.78 3.14
N GLY A 20 -15.46 1.91 2.67
CA GLY A 20 -14.97 2.61 1.48
C GLY A 20 -15.52 2.06 0.17
N ALA A 21 -16.62 1.29 0.19
CA ALA A 21 -17.25 0.79 -1.03
C ALA A 21 -17.75 1.93 -1.92
N ASN A 22 -17.39 1.90 -3.20
CA ASN A 22 -17.86 2.86 -4.19
C ASN A 22 -19.23 2.44 -4.78
N PRO A 23 -20.11 3.39 -5.16
CA PRO A 23 -21.40 3.07 -5.80
C PRO A 23 -21.29 2.22 -7.08
N GLY A 24 -20.20 2.36 -7.84
CA GLY A 24 -19.94 1.63 -9.08
C GLY A 24 -19.17 0.31 -8.91
N GLY A 25 -18.90 -0.10 -7.67
CA GLY A 25 -17.96 -1.19 -7.36
C GLY A 25 -16.54 -0.69 -7.13
N GLY A 26 -15.70 -1.54 -6.52
CA GLY A 26 -14.38 -1.16 -6.04
C GLY A 26 -14.42 -0.52 -4.64
N VAL A 27 -13.24 -0.13 -4.16
CA VAL A 27 -13.02 0.39 -2.80
C VAL A 27 -12.11 1.60 -2.86
N THR A 28 -12.55 2.71 -2.26
CA THR A 28 -11.75 3.88 -1.95
C THR A 28 -11.62 4.00 -0.44
N ARG A 29 -10.52 3.47 0.10
CA ARG A 29 -10.22 3.48 1.54
C ARG A 29 -8.79 3.97 1.78
N PRO A 30 -8.50 5.25 1.52
CA PRO A 30 -7.15 5.77 1.67
C PRO A 30 -6.81 5.89 3.17
N ALA A 31 -5.52 5.77 3.52
CA ALA A 31 -5.08 5.73 4.92
C ALA A 31 -5.59 6.92 5.76
N TRP A 32 -5.97 6.66 7.01
CA TRP A 32 -6.50 7.66 7.96
C TRP A 32 -7.81 8.36 7.55
N SER A 33 -8.47 7.91 6.48
CA SER A 33 -9.85 8.30 6.18
C SER A 33 -10.83 7.68 7.19
N PRO A 34 -12.05 8.23 7.32
CA PRO A 34 -13.09 7.60 8.16
C PRO A 34 -13.32 6.12 7.83
N ALA A 35 -13.39 5.77 6.54
CA ALA A 35 -13.54 4.40 6.09
C ALA A 35 -12.36 3.49 6.49
N HIS A 36 -11.14 4.02 6.48
CA HIS A 36 -9.95 3.28 6.93
C HIS A 36 -9.99 3.00 8.43
N GLU A 37 -10.38 3.98 9.24
CA GLU A 37 -10.49 3.81 10.69
C GLU A 37 -11.66 2.90 11.09
N GLU A 38 -12.78 2.94 10.38
CA GLU A 38 -13.88 1.97 10.54
C GLU A 38 -13.43 0.54 10.20
N ALA A 39 -12.70 0.37 9.09
CA ALA A 39 -12.13 -0.93 8.71
C ALA A 39 -11.13 -1.45 9.74
N ARG A 40 -10.28 -0.57 10.29
CA ARG A 40 -9.35 -0.90 11.38
C ARG A 40 -10.09 -1.36 12.64
N ALA A 41 -11.11 -0.63 13.06
CA ALA A 41 -11.92 -0.98 14.22
C ALA A 41 -12.62 -2.34 14.04
N TRP A 42 -13.15 -2.59 12.84
CA TRP A 42 -13.69 -3.89 12.48
C TRP A 42 -12.61 -4.99 12.54
N LEU A 43 -11.42 -4.76 11.99
CA LEU A 43 -10.33 -5.74 11.99
C LEU A 43 -9.87 -6.08 13.42
N LEU A 44 -9.74 -5.09 14.30
CA LEU A 44 -9.43 -5.30 15.73
C LEU A 44 -10.47 -6.19 16.41
N THR A 45 -11.76 -5.97 16.10
CA THR A 45 -12.86 -6.81 16.59
C THR A 45 -12.71 -8.24 16.06
N GLN A 46 -12.42 -8.40 14.77
CA GLN A 46 -12.22 -9.69 14.13
C GLN A 46 -11.00 -10.47 14.66
N MET A 47 -9.94 -9.78 15.07
CA MET A 47 -8.78 -10.36 15.75
C MET A 47 -9.15 -10.83 17.16
N LYS A 48 -9.91 -10.03 17.91
CA LYS A 48 -10.36 -10.38 19.27
C LYS A 48 -11.33 -11.57 19.28
N GLU A 49 -12.32 -11.59 18.39
CA GLU A 49 -13.24 -12.72 18.20
C GLU A 49 -12.49 -13.98 17.78
N ALA A 50 -11.39 -13.78 17.04
CA ALA A 50 -10.42 -14.78 16.75
C ALA A 50 -9.46 -15.07 17.90
N GLY A 51 -9.78 -14.80 19.17
CA GLY A 51 -8.92 -15.14 20.31
C GLY A 51 -7.44 -14.73 20.15
N LEU A 52 -7.17 -13.71 19.33
CA LEU A 52 -5.87 -13.08 19.21
C LEU A 52 -5.83 -11.89 20.16
N GLU A 53 -4.64 -11.45 20.53
CA GLU A 53 -4.44 -10.20 21.25
C GLU A 53 -4.29 -9.05 20.24
N PRO A 54 -5.31 -8.18 20.08
CA PRO A 54 -5.23 -7.05 19.17
C PRO A 54 -4.41 -5.91 19.79
N SER A 55 -3.60 -5.23 18.96
CA SER A 55 -2.90 -4.00 19.35
C SER A 55 -2.72 -3.07 18.15
N VAL A 56 -2.46 -1.79 18.43
CA VAL A 56 -2.10 -0.79 17.41
C VAL A 56 -0.87 -0.03 17.89
N ASP A 57 0.14 0.10 17.04
CA ASP A 57 1.37 0.81 17.39
C ASP A 57 1.27 2.33 17.13
N PRO A 58 2.29 3.14 17.51
CA PRO A 58 2.27 4.58 17.30
C PRO A 58 2.21 5.04 15.84
N ALA A 59 2.57 4.18 14.87
CA ALA A 59 2.46 4.46 13.45
C ALA A 59 1.10 4.06 12.86
N GLY A 60 0.20 3.51 13.69
CA GLY A 60 -1.08 3.01 13.25
C GLY A 60 -0.99 1.67 12.55
N ASN A 61 0.04 0.85 12.77
CA ASN A 61 0.01 -0.54 12.31
C ASN A 61 -0.86 -1.37 13.25
N THR A 62 -1.72 -2.23 12.70
CA THR A 62 -2.66 -3.03 13.49
C THR A 62 -2.20 -4.48 13.55
N PHE A 63 -2.05 -5.02 14.75
CA PHE A 63 -1.55 -6.37 15.00
C PHE A 63 -2.60 -7.24 15.67
N GLY A 64 -2.60 -8.53 15.34
CA GLY A 64 -3.36 -9.57 16.05
C GLY A 64 -2.43 -10.73 16.39
N ARG A 65 -2.11 -10.91 17.67
CA ARG A 65 -1.07 -11.82 18.13
C ARG A 65 -1.62 -13.13 18.72
N LEU A 66 -0.95 -14.25 18.43
CA LEU A 66 -1.19 -15.56 19.01
C LEU A 66 0.06 -16.06 19.73
N GLY A 67 -0.01 -16.16 21.05
CA GLY A 67 1.06 -16.63 21.92
C GLY A 67 2.08 -15.57 22.32
N ASP A 68 2.88 -15.90 23.33
CA ASP A 68 3.81 -14.97 23.98
C ASP A 68 5.27 -15.18 23.53
N GLY A 69 6.13 -14.24 23.90
CA GLY A 69 7.59 -14.35 23.72
C GLY A 69 8.14 -13.81 22.39
N ALA A 70 9.37 -14.16 22.08
CA ALA A 70 10.07 -13.74 20.86
C ALA A 70 11.11 -14.82 20.49
N PRO A 71 11.50 -14.93 19.22
CA PRO A 71 11.09 -14.10 18.08
C PRO A 71 9.73 -14.52 17.49
N VAL A 72 8.99 -13.55 16.92
CA VAL A 72 7.65 -13.73 16.31
C VAL A 72 7.74 -14.02 14.81
N VAL A 73 6.85 -14.86 14.28
CA VAL A 73 6.60 -14.95 12.84
C VAL A 73 5.45 -14.00 12.48
N LEU A 74 5.77 -12.98 11.69
CA LEU A 74 4.77 -12.05 11.18
C LEU A 74 4.22 -12.51 9.84
N THR A 75 2.93 -12.27 9.62
CA THR A 75 2.31 -12.38 8.31
C THR A 75 1.24 -11.32 8.17
N GLY A 76 1.01 -10.81 6.97
CA GLY A 76 0.12 -9.67 6.81
C GLY A 76 0.35 -8.96 5.49
N SER A 77 -0.24 -7.77 5.40
CA SER A 77 -0.14 -6.86 4.25
C SER A 77 -0.73 -5.51 4.68
N HIS A 78 -1.55 -4.86 3.86
CA HIS A 78 -2.21 -3.59 4.15
C HIS A 78 -3.74 -3.67 3.99
N ILE A 79 -4.45 -2.67 4.52
CA ILE A 79 -5.91 -2.55 4.32
C ILE A 79 -6.32 -1.21 3.69
N ASP A 80 -5.41 -0.25 3.52
CA ASP A 80 -5.69 0.93 2.70
C ASP A 80 -5.75 0.57 1.22
N SER A 81 -6.44 1.40 0.43
CA SER A 81 -6.53 1.27 -1.03
C SER A 81 -6.35 2.60 -1.72
N VAL A 82 -5.90 2.55 -2.98
CA VAL A 82 -6.02 3.65 -3.93
C VAL A 82 -7.49 3.97 -4.26
N PRO A 83 -7.78 5.18 -4.81
CA PRO A 83 -9.08 5.48 -5.40
C PRO A 83 -9.49 4.44 -6.43
N ASP A 84 -10.75 4.00 -6.36
CA ASP A 84 -11.32 2.97 -7.24
C ASP A 84 -10.52 1.65 -7.27
N GLY A 85 -9.86 1.33 -6.16
CA GLY A 85 -9.09 0.11 -5.98
C GLY A 85 -9.94 -1.16 -5.96
N GLY A 86 -9.28 -2.31 -6.11
CA GLY A 86 -9.89 -3.62 -5.98
C GLY A 86 -10.19 -4.01 -4.52
N THR A 87 -10.87 -5.13 -4.34
CA THR A 87 -11.21 -5.67 -2.99
C THR A 87 -10.15 -6.64 -2.43
N LEU A 88 -9.11 -6.96 -3.20
CA LEU A 88 -8.13 -8.00 -2.87
C LEU A 88 -6.73 -7.46 -2.58
N ASP A 89 -6.33 -6.36 -3.22
CA ASP A 89 -5.03 -5.71 -3.05
C ASP A 89 -4.83 -5.33 -1.58
N GLY A 90 -3.74 -5.81 -0.97
CA GLY A 90 -3.49 -5.79 0.47
C GLY A 90 -4.43 -6.64 1.34
N ALA A 91 -5.74 -6.40 1.21
CA ALA A 91 -6.80 -7.00 2.02
C ALA A 91 -6.76 -8.53 2.05
N LEU A 92 -6.42 -9.17 0.93
CA LEU A 92 -6.25 -10.63 0.87
C LEU A 92 -5.14 -11.11 1.81
N GLY A 93 -3.99 -10.43 1.84
CA GLY A 93 -2.87 -10.82 2.68
C GLY A 93 -3.20 -10.76 4.17
N VAL A 94 -3.84 -9.67 4.60
CA VAL A 94 -4.26 -9.47 6.00
C VAL A 94 -5.31 -10.50 6.42
N LEU A 95 -6.35 -10.70 5.61
CA LEU A 95 -7.45 -11.59 5.99
C LEU A 95 -7.10 -13.08 5.83
N ALA A 96 -6.23 -13.45 4.90
CA ALA A 96 -5.69 -14.79 4.83
C ALA A 96 -4.79 -15.10 6.03
N ALA A 97 -3.95 -14.15 6.45
CA ALA A 97 -3.16 -14.27 7.68
C ALA A 97 -4.05 -14.46 8.92
N LEU A 98 -5.12 -13.67 9.05
CA LEU A 98 -6.11 -13.82 10.13
C LEU A 98 -6.79 -15.18 10.10
N GLU A 99 -7.20 -15.65 8.93
CA GLU A 99 -7.82 -16.97 8.78
C GLU A 99 -6.86 -18.13 9.12
N CYS A 100 -5.58 -18.01 8.74
CA CYS A 100 -4.54 -18.96 9.12
C CYS A 100 -4.37 -19.00 10.65
N LEU A 101 -4.23 -17.85 11.31
CA LEU A 101 -4.07 -17.79 12.77
C LEU A 101 -5.33 -18.27 13.51
N ARG A 102 -6.52 -18.01 12.95
CA ARG A 102 -7.79 -18.60 13.44
C ARG A 102 -7.75 -20.12 13.42
N THR A 103 -7.42 -20.68 12.27
CA THR A 103 -7.34 -22.13 12.05
C THR A 103 -6.32 -22.78 12.99
N ILE A 104 -5.16 -22.15 13.16
CA ILE A 104 -4.08 -22.64 14.04
C ILE A 104 -4.53 -22.63 15.51
N ARG A 105 -5.18 -21.54 15.95
CA ARG A 105 -5.73 -21.44 17.32
C ARG A 105 -6.83 -22.47 17.56
N GLU A 106 -7.79 -22.60 16.63
CA GLU A 106 -8.91 -23.55 16.71
C GLU A 106 -8.44 -25.01 16.78
N ALA A 107 -7.30 -25.31 16.15
CA ALA A 107 -6.68 -26.63 16.17
C ALA A 107 -5.69 -26.84 17.33
N GLU A 108 -5.52 -25.85 18.22
CA GLU A 108 -4.66 -25.90 19.40
C GLU A 108 -3.22 -26.38 19.10
N VAL A 109 -2.67 -25.96 17.95
CA VAL A 109 -1.32 -26.40 17.55
C VAL A 109 -0.26 -25.79 18.46
N PRO A 110 0.67 -26.60 19.02
CA PRO A 110 1.78 -26.07 19.81
C PRO A 110 2.70 -25.22 18.95
N LEU A 111 2.99 -24.01 19.41
CA LEU A 111 3.76 -23.02 18.67
C LEU A 111 5.22 -23.01 19.15
N LYS A 112 6.17 -23.12 18.21
CA LYS A 112 7.59 -22.87 18.48
C LYS A 112 7.90 -21.37 18.60
N HIS A 113 7.23 -20.57 17.79
CA HIS A 113 7.31 -19.12 17.78
C HIS A 113 5.88 -18.57 17.88
N PRO A 114 5.67 -17.46 18.61
CA PRO A 114 4.40 -16.76 18.52
C PRO A 114 4.16 -16.29 17.08
N LEU A 115 2.89 -16.15 16.72
CA LEU A 115 2.46 -15.72 15.40
C LEU A 115 1.76 -14.37 15.54
N ALA A 116 1.89 -13.48 14.55
CA ALA A 116 1.02 -12.32 14.50
C ALA A 116 0.62 -11.93 13.08
N VAL A 117 -0.64 -11.53 12.95
CA VAL A 117 -1.13 -10.80 11.78
C VAL A 117 -0.71 -9.35 11.91
N VAL A 118 -0.36 -8.71 10.79
CA VAL A 118 -0.17 -7.26 10.71
C VAL A 118 -0.94 -6.67 9.53
N ALA A 119 -1.57 -5.52 9.76
CA ALA A 119 -2.04 -4.60 8.72
C ALA A 119 -1.20 -3.32 8.82
N TRP A 120 -0.32 -3.11 7.84
CA TRP A 120 0.54 -1.92 7.75
C TRP A 120 -0.29 -0.69 7.39
N SER A 121 0.04 0.46 7.98
CA SER A 121 -0.58 1.74 7.63
C SER A 121 0.07 2.38 6.39
N ASP A 122 -0.78 2.92 5.51
CA ASP A 122 -0.41 3.75 4.35
C ASP A 122 0.66 3.09 3.45
N GLU A 123 0.37 1.87 3.00
CA GLU A 123 1.22 1.14 2.05
C GLU A 123 1.19 1.85 0.69
N GLU A 124 -0.02 2.13 0.19
CA GLU A 124 -0.30 2.71 -1.12
C GLU A 124 0.26 4.14 -1.23
N GLY A 125 0.30 4.83 -0.09
CA GLY A 125 0.98 6.11 0.07
C GLY A 125 0.12 7.32 -0.22
N ARG A 126 -0.99 7.45 0.52
CA ARG A 126 -1.73 8.70 0.66
C ARG A 126 -0.83 9.83 1.17
N TYR A 127 0.01 9.57 2.18
CA TYR A 127 0.90 10.58 2.76
C TYR A 127 2.38 10.28 2.51
N GLY A 128 2.76 9.00 2.59
CA GLY A 128 4.16 8.61 2.47
C GLY A 128 4.32 7.10 2.38
N SER A 129 4.01 6.55 1.19
CA SER A 129 4.03 5.11 0.83
C SER A 129 4.96 4.27 1.69
N LEU A 130 4.42 3.14 2.17
CA LEU A 130 5.04 2.25 3.15
C LEU A 130 5.26 2.94 4.51
N PHE A 131 4.39 3.86 4.92
CA PHE A 131 4.59 4.65 6.14
C PHE A 131 4.76 3.75 7.37
N GLY A 132 3.80 2.85 7.58
CA GLY A 132 3.75 1.97 8.74
C GLY A 132 4.89 0.96 8.80
N SER A 133 5.20 0.31 7.67
CA SER A 133 6.30 -0.65 7.60
C SER A 133 7.68 0.02 7.64
N ARG A 134 7.82 1.26 7.14
CA ARG A 134 9.03 2.07 7.36
C ARG A 134 9.19 2.47 8.83
N ALA A 135 8.11 2.83 9.51
CA ALA A 135 8.15 3.11 10.94
C ALA A 135 8.60 1.87 11.71
N PHE A 136 7.98 0.72 11.44
CA PHE A 136 8.31 -0.56 12.05
C PHE A 136 9.77 -1.00 11.84
N THR A 137 10.31 -0.76 10.64
CA THR A 137 11.71 -1.10 10.31
C THR A 137 12.73 -0.02 10.69
N GLY A 138 12.30 1.06 11.37
CA GLY A 138 13.18 2.17 11.76
C GLY A 138 13.70 3.01 10.58
N LYS A 139 13.01 2.96 9.43
CA LYS A 139 13.37 3.66 8.18
C LYS A 139 12.54 4.91 7.93
N LEU A 140 11.66 5.29 8.85
CA LEU A 140 10.86 6.51 8.74
C LEU A 140 11.72 7.74 9.10
N ASP A 141 11.74 8.72 8.20
CA ASP A 141 12.45 9.98 8.38
C ASP A 141 11.60 10.94 9.23
N ALA A 142 11.89 10.98 10.54
CA ALA A 142 11.12 11.76 11.51
C ALA A 142 11.06 13.26 11.17
N ALA A 143 12.08 13.82 10.53
CA ALA A 143 12.15 15.23 10.19
C ALA A 143 11.13 15.61 9.08
N LYS A 144 10.68 14.64 8.27
CA LYS A 144 9.72 14.88 7.19
C LYS A 144 8.27 14.81 7.63
N ILE A 145 7.98 14.10 8.73
CA ILE A 145 6.61 13.85 9.21
C ILE A 145 5.76 15.13 9.33
N PRO A 146 6.25 16.25 9.91
CA PRO A 146 5.44 17.46 10.03
C PRO A 146 5.00 18.06 8.68
N GLY A 147 5.75 17.80 7.61
CA GLY A 147 5.49 18.31 6.27
C GLY A 147 4.79 17.31 5.33
N MET A 148 4.48 16.10 5.78
CA MET A 148 3.79 15.10 4.94
C MET A 148 2.32 15.51 4.73
N GLN A 149 1.90 15.50 3.46
CA GLN A 149 0.55 15.89 3.03
C GLN A 149 0.06 14.98 1.92
N ALA A 150 -1.24 14.75 1.89
CA ALA A 150 -1.92 14.07 0.80
C ALA A 150 -2.11 15.01 -0.41
N ALA A 151 -2.52 14.44 -1.54
CA ALA A 151 -2.75 15.20 -2.77
C ALA A 151 -3.84 16.28 -2.65
N ASP A 152 -4.79 16.10 -1.73
CA ASP A 152 -5.85 17.05 -1.37
C ASP A 152 -5.41 18.09 -0.32
N ALA A 153 -4.11 18.16 -0.03
CA ALA A 153 -3.47 19.03 0.97
C ALA A 153 -3.82 18.72 2.44
N GLU A 154 -4.53 17.62 2.74
CA GLU A 154 -4.68 17.16 4.11
C GLU A 154 -3.30 16.80 4.69
N ARG A 155 -2.95 17.33 5.86
CA ARG A 155 -1.67 17.02 6.51
C ARG A 155 -1.78 15.72 7.31
N LEU A 156 -0.75 14.88 7.24
CA LEU A 156 -0.67 13.62 7.99
C LEU A 156 -0.90 13.83 9.49
N VAL A 157 -0.31 14.89 10.05
CA VAL A 157 -0.42 15.22 11.48
C VAL A 157 -1.87 15.45 11.91
N ASP A 158 -2.69 16.06 11.07
CA ASP A 158 -4.09 16.35 11.38
C ASP A 158 -4.95 15.08 11.23
N ALA A 159 -4.68 14.27 10.20
CA ALA A 159 -5.38 13.02 9.96
C ALA A 159 -5.12 11.98 11.08
N MET A 160 -3.87 11.82 11.50
CA MET A 160 -3.50 10.95 12.62
C MET A 160 -4.09 11.48 13.94
N ALA A 161 -4.04 12.80 14.18
CA ALA A 161 -4.62 13.39 15.39
C ALA A 161 -6.14 13.14 15.49
N ARG A 162 -6.87 13.24 14.38
CA ARG A 162 -8.31 12.91 14.32
C ARG A 162 -8.57 11.45 14.70
N ALA A 163 -7.67 10.54 14.35
CA ALA A 163 -7.75 9.12 14.70
C ALA A 163 -7.19 8.80 16.11
N GLY A 164 -6.77 9.82 16.89
CA GLY A 164 -6.24 9.65 18.25
C GLY A 164 -4.75 9.32 18.33
N PHE A 165 -3.99 9.50 17.24
CA PHE A 165 -2.56 9.25 17.18
C PHE A 165 -1.76 10.56 17.16
N ASN A 166 -0.56 10.52 17.72
CA ASN A 166 0.44 11.57 17.51
C ASN A 166 1.40 11.13 16.40
N ALA A 167 1.31 11.74 15.22
CA ALA A 167 2.18 11.40 14.08
C ALA A 167 3.67 11.51 14.41
N LEU A 168 4.06 12.41 15.32
CA LEU A 168 5.45 12.57 15.75
C LEU A 168 5.97 11.40 16.59
N GLU A 169 5.08 10.55 17.10
CA GLU A 169 5.44 9.33 17.82
C GLU A 169 5.56 8.10 16.92
N ALA A 170 5.18 8.20 15.63
CA ALA A 170 5.31 7.09 14.69
C ALA A 170 6.71 6.44 14.65
N PRO A 171 7.84 7.17 14.77
CA PRO A 171 9.17 6.55 14.86
C PRO A 171 9.35 5.58 16.05
N ARG A 172 8.53 5.68 17.11
CA ARG A 172 8.56 4.74 18.25
C ARG A 172 8.00 3.36 17.91
N ALA A 173 7.36 3.19 16.76
CA ALA A 173 6.94 1.89 16.25
C ALA A 173 8.11 0.98 15.82
N ALA A 174 9.34 1.50 15.78
CA ALA A 174 10.52 0.74 15.39
C ALA A 174 10.71 -0.51 16.26
N ALA A 175 10.67 -1.68 15.63
CA ALA A 175 10.87 -2.96 16.29
C ALA A 175 12.34 -3.34 16.35
N ASP A 176 12.72 -4.10 17.39
CA ASP A 176 14.02 -4.77 17.44
C ASP A 176 14.06 -5.88 16.37
N PRO A 177 14.99 -5.87 15.41
CA PRO A 177 15.11 -6.94 14.42
C PRO A 177 15.24 -8.34 15.03
N ARG A 178 15.80 -8.46 16.25
CA ARG A 178 15.93 -9.74 16.96
C ARG A 178 14.60 -10.28 17.48
N SER A 179 13.57 -9.45 17.53
CA SER A 179 12.22 -9.87 17.90
C SER A 179 11.48 -10.58 16.76
N LEU A 180 12.04 -10.62 15.55
CA LEU A 180 11.42 -11.16 14.34
C LEU A 180 12.12 -12.44 13.88
N ALA A 181 11.35 -13.51 13.71
CA ALA A 181 11.84 -14.78 13.19
C ALA A 181 11.74 -14.81 11.65
N ALA A 182 10.61 -14.34 11.13
CA ALA A 182 10.31 -14.26 9.70
C ALA A 182 9.14 -13.31 9.44
N TYR A 183 9.02 -12.85 8.19
CA TYR A 183 7.84 -12.17 7.66
C TYR A 183 7.39 -12.88 6.37
N VAL A 184 6.10 -13.20 6.26
CA VAL A 184 5.52 -13.84 5.06
C VAL A 184 4.27 -13.10 4.65
N GLU A 185 4.22 -12.66 3.40
CA GLU A 185 3.09 -11.93 2.83
C GLU A 185 2.47 -12.71 1.67
N LEU A 186 1.16 -12.93 1.75
CA LEU A 186 0.37 -13.42 0.63
C LEU A 186 -0.18 -12.21 -0.12
N HIS A 187 -0.04 -12.20 -1.44
CA HIS A 187 -0.55 -11.12 -2.27
C HIS A 187 -1.11 -11.66 -3.58
N ILE A 188 -2.03 -10.93 -4.20
CA ILE A 188 -2.40 -11.16 -5.60
C ILE A 188 -1.23 -10.79 -6.52
N GLU A 189 -1.17 -11.37 -7.71
CA GLU A 189 -0.06 -11.11 -8.63
C GLU A 189 0.01 -9.65 -9.11
N GLN A 190 -1.15 -8.97 -9.20
CA GLN A 190 -1.32 -7.67 -9.87
C GLN A 190 -0.86 -7.66 -11.34
N GLY A 191 -0.63 -8.84 -11.91
CA GLY A 191 -0.21 -9.06 -13.29
C GLY A 191 -0.87 -10.31 -13.87
N PRO A 192 -0.66 -10.58 -15.17
CA PRO A 192 -1.38 -11.65 -15.87
C PRO A 192 -0.60 -12.97 -15.98
N HIS A 193 0.58 -13.12 -15.40
CA HIS A 193 1.49 -14.23 -15.72
C HIS A 193 1.04 -15.58 -15.17
N LEU A 194 0.55 -15.62 -13.93
CA LEU A 194 0.06 -16.83 -13.28
C LEU A 194 -1.22 -17.31 -13.97
N GLU A 195 -2.14 -16.39 -14.25
CA GLU A 195 -3.36 -16.69 -15.02
C GLU A 195 -3.02 -17.24 -16.41
N ALA A 196 -2.18 -16.53 -17.18
CA ALA A 196 -1.80 -16.93 -18.54
C ALA A 196 -1.09 -18.29 -18.59
N LYS A 197 -0.43 -18.70 -17.50
CA LYS A 197 0.24 -20.00 -17.39
C LYS A 197 -0.59 -21.08 -16.70
N GLY A 198 -1.79 -20.76 -16.20
CA GLY A 198 -2.61 -21.67 -15.41
C GLY A 198 -1.94 -22.13 -14.10
N ILE A 199 -1.08 -21.29 -13.50
CA ILE A 199 -0.35 -21.59 -12.27
C ILE A 199 -1.09 -20.94 -11.09
N PRO A 200 -1.49 -21.69 -10.04
CA PRO A 200 -2.29 -21.11 -8.96
C PRO A 200 -1.48 -20.35 -7.92
N ILE A 201 -0.19 -20.66 -7.74
CA ILE A 201 0.68 -20.09 -6.70
C ILE A 201 2.06 -19.79 -7.29
N GLY A 202 2.52 -18.54 -7.12
CA GLY A 202 3.88 -18.12 -7.42
C GLY A 202 4.71 -17.96 -6.15
N VAL A 203 5.96 -18.43 -6.16
CA VAL A 203 6.94 -18.14 -5.10
C VAL A 203 7.71 -16.91 -5.53
N VAL A 204 7.58 -15.81 -4.78
CA VAL A 204 8.23 -14.53 -5.09
C VAL A 204 9.68 -14.58 -4.64
N GLU A 205 10.62 -14.48 -5.59
CA GLU A 205 12.06 -14.49 -5.32
C GLU A 205 12.65 -13.08 -5.12
N GLY A 206 11.92 -12.03 -5.53
CA GLY A 206 12.35 -10.66 -5.41
C GLY A 206 11.28 -9.67 -5.86
N ILE A 207 11.46 -8.42 -5.46
CA ILE A 207 10.58 -7.29 -5.79
C ILE A 207 11.36 -6.34 -6.69
N VAL A 208 10.68 -5.74 -7.67
CA VAL A 208 11.30 -4.78 -8.60
C VAL A 208 11.83 -3.55 -7.87
N GLY A 209 12.94 -3.00 -8.36
CA GLY A 209 13.39 -1.67 -7.93
C GLY A 209 12.54 -0.58 -8.58
N ILE A 210 12.06 0.38 -7.78
CA ILE A 210 11.21 1.47 -8.25
C ILE A 210 11.96 2.80 -8.13
N ARG A 211 11.92 3.62 -9.19
CA ARG A 211 12.29 5.05 -9.13
C ARG A 211 11.14 5.88 -9.65
N ARG A 212 10.72 6.86 -8.85
CA ARG A 212 9.71 7.87 -9.21
C ARG A 212 10.40 9.22 -9.31
N ASN A 213 10.16 9.95 -10.40
CA ASN A 213 10.78 11.25 -10.65
C ASN A 213 9.69 12.27 -11.02
N ARG A 214 9.88 13.51 -10.59
CA ARG A 214 9.14 14.66 -11.11
C ARG A 214 10.05 15.42 -12.06
N ILE A 215 9.61 15.59 -13.30
CA ILE A 215 10.36 16.29 -14.34
C ILE A 215 9.56 17.54 -14.72
N LEU A 216 10.21 18.69 -14.72
CA LEU A 216 9.63 19.97 -15.14
C LEU A 216 10.22 20.35 -16.49
N PHE A 217 9.36 20.43 -17.51
CA PHE A 217 9.69 21.03 -18.79
C PHE A 217 9.19 22.48 -18.78
N GLN A 218 10.10 23.43 -18.97
CA GLN A 218 9.76 24.85 -19.00
C GLN A 218 9.92 25.40 -20.41
N GLY A 219 8.82 25.88 -20.96
CA GLY A 219 8.74 26.51 -22.27
C GLY A 219 8.36 27.98 -22.17
N GLU A 220 7.78 28.51 -23.25
CA GLU A 220 7.32 29.89 -23.34
C GLU A 220 5.87 29.89 -23.85
N PRO A 221 4.88 30.31 -23.05
CA PRO A 221 3.50 30.45 -23.51
C PRO A 221 3.41 31.56 -24.56
N ASP A 222 2.79 31.27 -25.71
CA ASP A 222 2.59 32.22 -26.80
C ASP A 222 1.29 31.89 -27.56
N HIS A 223 0.91 32.71 -28.53
CA HIS A 223 -0.33 32.51 -29.28
C HIS A 223 -0.21 31.34 -30.27
N ALA A 224 -1.08 30.34 -30.15
CA ALA A 224 -1.04 29.12 -30.94
C ALA A 224 -1.38 29.33 -32.42
N GLY A 225 -2.05 30.42 -32.79
CA GLY A 225 -2.36 30.73 -34.19
C GLY A 225 -1.25 31.50 -34.92
N THR A 226 -0.59 32.42 -34.23
CA THR A 226 0.30 33.40 -34.87
C THR A 226 1.78 33.15 -34.62
N THR A 227 2.14 32.39 -33.59
CA THR A 227 3.55 32.08 -33.31
C THR A 227 4.10 31.07 -34.33
N PRO A 228 5.09 31.46 -35.16
CA PRO A 228 5.68 30.55 -36.14
C PRO A 228 6.31 29.33 -35.47
N MET A 229 6.18 28.15 -36.07
CA MET A 229 6.68 26.89 -35.49
C MET A 229 8.16 26.96 -35.10
N ALA A 230 9.00 27.59 -35.93
CA ALA A 230 10.44 27.72 -35.69
C ALA A 230 10.82 28.56 -34.45
N ARG A 231 9.88 29.32 -33.87
CA ARG A 231 10.13 30.16 -32.69
C ARG A 231 9.53 29.59 -31.39
N ARG A 232 8.79 28.49 -31.48
CA ARG A 232 8.10 27.92 -30.32
C ARG A 232 9.08 27.26 -29.36
N LYS A 233 8.84 27.44 -28.07
CA LYS A 233 9.43 26.68 -26.97
C LYS A 233 8.32 25.90 -26.29
N ASP A 234 7.86 24.84 -26.93
CA ASP A 234 6.70 24.07 -26.49
C ASP A 234 7.10 23.05 -25.42
N ALA A 235 6.70 23.31 -24.17
CA ALA A 235 7.00 22.44 -23.04
C ALA A 235 6.30 21.08 -23.13
N PHE A 236 5.08 21.03 -23.68
CA PHE A 236 4.31 19.80 -23.76
C PHE A 236 4.87 18.88 -24.85
N LEU A 237 5.23 19.43 -26.02
CA LEU A 237 5.89 18.64 -27.06
C LEU A 237 7.23 18.09 -26.57
N ALA A 238 8.04 18.88 -25.85
CA ALA A 238 9.26 18.39 -25.24
C ALA A 238 9.01 17.23 -24.24
N ALA A 239 7.96 17.34 -23.43
CA ALA A 239 7.56 16.27 -22.51
C ALA A 239 7.06 15.01 -23.25
N ALA A 240 6.30 15.17 -24.33
CA ALA A 240 5.81 14.07 -25.15
C ALA A 240 6.95 13.34 -25.88
N GLU A 241 7.88 14.08 -26.47
CA GLU A 241 9.10 13.53 -27.08
C GLU A 241 9.93 12.76 -26.06
N TYR A 242 10.12 13.32 -24.85
CA TYR A 242 10.81 12.63 -23.77
C TYR A 242 10.10 11.34 -23.37
N ALA A 243 8.78 11.35 -23.23
CA ALA A 243 8.02 10.17 -22.81
C ALA A 243 8.12 9.03 -23.84
N LEU A 244 8.02 9.36 -25.12
CA LEU A 244 8.21 8.40 -26.21
C LEU A 244 9.65 7.86 -26.23
N ALA A 245 10.65 8.75 -26.16
CA ALA A 245 12.06 8.34 -26.15
C ALA A 245 12.40 7.48 -24.93
N ALA A 246 11.85 7.79 -23.75
CA ALA A 246 12.03 6.99 -22.53
C ALA A 246 11.42 5.59 -22.67
N ARG A 247 10.23 5.48 -23.29
CA ARG A 247 9.62 4.19 -23.61
C ARG A 247 10.50 3.37 -24.54
N GLU A 248 10.95 3.96 -25.65
CA GLU A 248 11.81 3.27 -26.61
C GLU A 248 13.15 2.87 -25.99
N HIS A 249 13.69 3.70 -25.09
CA HIS A 249 14.89 3.35 -24.34
C HIS A 249 14.70 2.11 -23.46
N VAL A 250 13.57 2.02 -22.74
CA VAL A 250 13.27 0.85 -21.90
C VAL A 250 12.99 -0.38 -22.73
N VAL A 251 12.26 -0.25 -23.86
CA VAL A 251 12.01 -1.37 -24.77
C VAL A 251 13.31 -1.87 -25.41
N GLY A 252 14.18 -0.96 -25.86
CA GLY A 252 15.39 -1.31 -26.60
C GLY A 252 16.60 -1.69 -25.74
N ARG A 253 16.68 -1.20 -24.49
CA ARG A 253 17.84 -1.40 -23.60
C ARG A 253 17.50 -2.00 -22.24
N GLY A 254 16.24 -2.01 -21.85
CA GLY A 254 15.80 -2.64 -20.62
C GLY A 254 15.83 -4.16 -20.73
N SER A 255 15.65 -4.82 -19.59
CA SER A 255 15.32 -6.25 -19.58
C SER A 255 13.87 -6.45 -20.04
N GLY A 256 13.49 -7.68 -20.42
CA GLY A 256 12.08 -8.01 -20.68
C GLY A 256 11.12 -7.85 -19.48
N ARG A 257 11.64 -7.47 -18.31
CA ARG A 257 10.89 -7.16 -17.08
C ARG A 257 10.89 -5.67 -16.74
N SER A 258 11.64 -4.86 -17.48
CA SER A 258 11.77 -3.42 -17.23
C SER A 258 10.52 -2.71 -17.72
N VAL A 259 9.98 -1.82 -16.89
CA VAL A 259 8.78 -1.04 -17.19
C VAL A 259 9.06 0.45 -17.00
N THR A 260 8.35 1.28 -17.77
CA THR A 260 8.30 2.73 -17.58
C THR A 260 6.87 3.20 -17.75
N ASN A 261 6.49 4.21 -16.98
CA ASN A 261 5.14 4.76 -16.99
C ASN A 261 5.16 6.26 -16.68
N PHE A 262 4.29 7.00 -17.37
CA PHE A 262 4.04 8.43 -17.14
C PHE A 262 2.59 8.58 -16.69
N GLY A 263 2.34 8.34 -15.41
CA GLY A 263 0.98 8.30 -14.86
C GLY A 263 0.35 9.68 -14.60
N VAL A 264 1.15 10.75 -14.55
CA VAL A 264 0.67 12.11 -14.25
C VAL A 264 1.34 13.10 -15.20
N VAL A 265 0.53 13.89 -15.90
CA VAL A 265 0.98 14.99 -16.76
C VAL A 265 0.13 16.22 -16.45
N GLU A 266 0.77 17.27 -15.95
CA GLU A 266 0.15 18.58 -15.73
C GLU A 266 0.69 19.57 -16.75
N VAL A 267 -0.21 20.19 -17.54
CA VAL A 267 0.15 21.21 -18.52
C VAL A 267 -0.38 22.57 -18.07
N LYS A 268 0.49 23.57 -18.02
CA LYS A 268 0.15 24.96 -17.67
C LYS A 268 0.47 25.90 -18.84
N PRO A 269 -0.36 26.92 -19.14
CA PRO A 269 -1.57 27.31 -18.41
C PRO A 269 -2.80 26.40 -18.66
N GLY A 270 -2.72 25.45 -19.61
CA GLY A 270 -3.82 24.50 -19.86
C GLY A 270 -5.03 25.13 -20.55
N VAL A 271 -4.82 26.26 -21.26
CA VAL A 271 -5.85 26.99 -22.00
C VAL A 271 -5.49 27.09 -23.47
N THR A 272 -6.50 27.16 -24.33
CA THR A 272 -6.34 27.52 -25.74
C THR A 272 -5.97 29.00 -25.84
N ASN A 273 -5.01 29.34 -26.70
CA ASN A 273 -4.63 30.72 -27.02
C ASN A 273 -4.46 30.92 -28.52
#